data_AF-A0A355GFQ5-F1
#
_entry.id   AF-A0A355GFQ5-F1
#
_cell.length_a   1.000
_cell.length_b   1.000
_cell.length_c   1.000
_cell.angle_alpha   90.00
_cell.angle_beta   90.00
_cell.angle_gamma   90.00
#
_symmetry.space_group_name_H-M   'P 1'
#
loop_
_entity.id
_entity.type
_entity.pdbx_description
1 polymer ?
#
loop_
_entity_poly.entity_id
_entity_poly.type
_entity_poly.pdbx_seq_one_letter_code
_entity_poly.pdbx_strand_id
1 'polypeptide(L)'
;GLDSMVLDEPQIVNQVKEAYQCATDNAFCGPLTHALFQQAIRVSARVRTETQLAEGRVSIASVAVGTFGKGIFERFDDKTVLIIGAGEMAEETLTYLKDEGVIKIVVVNRSLENAQKLAGRWGGEARPFEDLEECLVAADVIVS
;
A
#
# COMPACT_ATOMS: atom_id res chain seq x y z
N GLY A 1 6.42 -7.34 12.30
CA GLY A 1 7.39 -7.78 11.28
C GLY A 1 7.22 -9.26 11.02
N LEU A 2 7.70 -10.11 11.94
CA LEU A 2 7.57 -11.57 11.83
C LEU A 2 6.16 -12.10 12.15
N ASP A 3 5.40 -11.40 13.01
CA ASP A 3 4.00 -11.75 13.33
C ASP A 3 2.98 -11.04 12.41
N SER A 4 3.41 -10.55 11.25
CA SER A 4 2.51 -9.90 10.29
C SER A 4 1.89 -10.93 9.35
N MET A 5 0.70 -10.62 8.82
CA MET A 5 0.08 -11.38 7.73
C MET A 5 1.01 -11.52 6.52
N VAL A 6 1.88 -10.51 6.33
CA VAL A 6 2.95 -10.52 5.35
C VAL A 6 4.29 -10.30 6.06
N LEU A 7 5.17 -11.30 5.95
CA LEU A 7 6.47 -11.29 6.59
C LEU A 7 7.31 -10.10 6.08
N ASP A 8 7.80 -9.30 7.03
CA ASP A 8 8.67 -8.13 6.78
C ASP A 8 8.06 -7.02 5.89
N GLU A 9 6.79 -6.67 6.12
CA GLU A 9 6.20 -5.46 5.54
C GLU A 9 6.93 -4.17 6.00
N PRO A 10 7.47 -3.35 5.08
CA PRO A 10 8.19 -2.11 5.43
C PRO A 10 7.38 -1.12 6.27
N GLN A 11 6.07 -1.08 6.06
CA GLN A 11 5.14 -0.13 6.66
C GLN A 11 5.12 -0.23 8.19
N ILE A 12 5.21 -1.44 8.75
CA ILE A 12 5.21 -1.63 10.21
C ILE A 12 6.42 -0.93 10.86
N VAL A 13 7.58 -0.98 10.22
CA VAL A 13 8.79 -0.33 10.74
C VAL A 13 8.65 1.19 10.70
N ASN A 14 8.03 1.73 9.66
CA ASN A 14 7.75 3.16 9.56
C ASN A 14 6.76 3.61 10.65
N GLN A 15 5.68 2.86 10.90
CA GLN A 15 4.75 3.14 11.99
C GLN A 15 5.45 3.13 13.36
N VAL A 16 6.36 2.18 13.61
CA VAL A 16 7.15 2.14 14.85
C VAL A 16 8.05 3.38 14.98
N LYS A 17 8.67 3.83 13.89
CA LYS A 17 9.49 5.07 13.87
C LYS A 17 8.63 6.31 14.13
N GLU A 18 7.46 6.41 13.51
CA GLU A 18 6.52 7.51 13.71
C GLU A 18 6.01 7.57 15.15
N ALA A 19 5.63 6.43 15.74
CA ALA A 19 5.21 6.34 17.13
C ALA A 19 6.33 6.77 18.09
N TYR A 20 7.56 6.33 17.82
CA TYR A 20 8.74 6.73 18.59
C TYR A 20 9.01 8.24 18.48
N GLN A 21 8.91 8.81 17.27
CA GLN A 21 9.09 10.23 17.03
C GLN A 21 8.02 11.03 17.80
N CYS A 22 6.75 10.66 17.66
CA CYS A 22 5.64 11.26 18.38
C CYS A 22 5.83 11.23 19.91
N ALA A 23 6.23 10.08 20.46
CA ALA A 23 6.48 9.95 21.90
C ALA A 23 7.66 10.82 22.36
N THR A 24 8.69 10.99 21.54
CA THR A 24 9.85 11.83 21.83
C THR A 24 9.47 13.32 21.79
N ASP A 25 8.75 13.74 20.76
CA ASP A 25 8.30 15.13 20.58
C ASP A 25 7.37 15.60 21.69
N ASN A 26 6.60 14.67 22.29
CA ASN A 26 5.70 14.94 23.40
C ASN A 26 6.31 14.62 24.79
N ALA A 27 7.63 14.36 24.87
CA ALA A 27 8.35 14.02 26.10
C ALA A 27 7.76 12.82 26.89
N PHE A 28 7.08 11.90 26.20
CA PHE A 28 6.55 10.66 26.77
C PHE A 28 7.49 9.46 26.59
N CYS A 29 8.66 9.67 25.97
CA CYS A 29 9.67 8.64 25.80
C CYS A 29 10.75 8.74 26.91
N GLY A 30 10.66 7.86 27.90
CA GLY A 30 11.68 7.73 28.94
C GLY A 30 12.92 6.95 28.49
N PRO A 31 13.99 6.88 29.31
CA PRO A 31 15.25 6.23 28.94
C PRO A 31 15.08 4.75 28.52
N LEU A 32 14.22 4.01 29.21
CA LEU A 32 13.95 2.60 28.91
C LEU A 32 13.25 2.42 27.56
N THR A 33 12.17 3.17 27.33
CA THR A 33 11.41 3.09 26.07
C THR A 33 12.25 3.59 24.90
N HIS A 34 13.05 4.63 25.10
CA HIS A 34 13.98 5.15 24.11
C HIS A 34 14.96 4.06 23.66
N ALA A 35 15.63 3.40 24.62
CA ALA A 35 16.54 2.30 24.31
C ALA A 35 15.83 1.15 23.58
N LEU A 36 14.60 0.81 23.98
CA LEU A 36 13.81 -0.26 23.37
C LEU A 36 13.45 0.06 21.91
N PHE A 37 12.96 1.25 21.60
CA PHE A 37 12.64 1.67 20.24
C PHE A 37 13.88 1.68 19.33
N GLN A 38 15.00 2.22 19.83
CA GLN A 38 16.27 2.24 19.10
C GLN A 38 16.77 0.81 18.79
N GLN A 39 16.69 -0.10 19.76
CA GLN A 39 17.05 -1.49 19.53
C GLN A 39 16.10 -2.19 18.56
N ALA A 40 14.78 -1.97 18.66
CA ALA A 40 13.81 -2.55 17.75
C ALA A 40 14.06 -2.11 16.29
N ILE A 41 14.32 -0.82 16.05
CA ILE A 41 14.65 -0.29 14.72
C ILE A 41 15.95 -0.90 14.20
N ARG A 42 16.98 -1.00 15.06
CA ARG A 42 18.28 -1.60 14.68
C ARG A 42 18.14 -3.08 14.34
N VAL A 43 17.41 -3.85 15.14
CA VAL A 43 17.16 -5.28 14.88
C VAL A 43 16.38 -5.44 13.58
N SER A 44 15.37 -4.62 13.33
CA SER A 44 14.64 -4.65 12.06
C SER A 44 15.55 -4.39 10.85
N ALA A 45 16.44 -3.40 10.94
CA ALA A 45 17.42 -3.13 9.87
C ALA A 45 18.36 -4.33 9.64
N ARG A 46 18.86 -4.95 10.71
CA ARG A 46 19.70 -6.14 10.61
C ARG A 46 18.98 -7.33 10.00
N VAL A 47 17.74 -7.60 10.39
CA VAL A 47 16.93 -8.67 9.80
C VAL A 47 16.80 -8.48 8.28
N ARG A 48 16.55 -7.24 7.82
CA ARG A 48 16.49 -6.92 6.38
C ARG A 48 17.80 -7.13 5.63
N THR A 49 18.93 -6.79 6.24
CA THR A 49 20.24 -6.84 5.56
C THR A 49 20.96 -8.17 5.73
N GLU A 50 20.68 -8.90 6.80
CA GLU A 50 21.40 -10.13 7.18
C GLU A 50 20.58 -11.39 6.89
N THR A 51 19.32 -11.28 6.44
CA THR A 51 18.47 -12.43 6.12
C THR A 51 17.80 -12.28 4.75
N GLN A 52 17.41 -13.42 4.16
CA GLN A 52 16.62 -13.48 2.93
C GLN A 52 15.13 -13.16 3.16
N LEU A 53 14.72 -12.79 4.38
CA LEU A 53 13.31 -12.46 4.63
C LEU A 53 12.86 -11.21 3.86
N ALA A 54 13.81 -10.35 3.47
CA ALA A 54 13.56 -9.22 2.59
C ALA A 54 13.62 -9.60 1.08
N GLU A 55 14.08 -10.80 0.73
CA GLU A 55 14.14 -11.27 -0.65
C GLU A 55 12.76 -11.79 -1.09
N GLY A 56 12.16 -11.06 -2.02
CA GLY A 56 10.74 -11.21 -2.37
C GLY A 56 9.93 -10.21 -1.55
N ARG A 57 9.74 -9.01 -2.11
CA ARG A 57 8.81 -8.00 -1.58
C ARG A 57 7.39 -8.53 -1.71
N VAL A 58 7.00 -9.37 -0.77
CA VAL A 58 5.61 -9.70 -0.54
C VAL A 58 5.06 -8.53 0.27
N SER A 59 4.04 -7.86 -0.25
CA SER A 59 3.25 -6.87 0.48
C SER A 59 1.80 -7.30 0.49
N ILE A 60 0.97 -6.68 1.32
CA ILE A 60 -0.48 -6.99 1.33
C ILE A 60 -1.06 -6.82 -0.09
N ALA A 61 -0.66 -5.75 -0.78
CA ALA A 61 -1.04 -5.48 -2.16
C ALA A 61 -0.61 -6.59 -3.12
N SER A 62 0.62 -7.08 -3.00
CA SER A 62 1.14 -8.15 -3.87
C SER A 62 0.39 -9.46 -3.69
N VAL A 63 0.04 -9.82 -2.44
CA VAL A 63 -0.72 -11.05 -2.14
C VAL A 63 -2.16 -10.92 -2.59
N ALA A 64 -2.79 -9.78 -2.33
CA ALA A 64 -4.15 -9.49 -2.75
C ALA A 64 -4.32 -9.64 -4.27
N VAL A 65 -3.39 -9.08 -5.06
CA VAL A 65 -3.43 -9.15 -6.53
C VAL A 65 -2.92 -10.49 -7.05
N GLY A 66 -1.69 -10.87 -6.67
CA GLY A 66 -0.97 -12.01 -7.26
C GLY A 66 -1.44 -13.37 -6.77
N THR A 67 -2.07 -13.48 -5.60
CA THR A 67 -2.60 -14.76 -5.08
C THR A 67 -4.12 -14.81 -5.12
N PHE A 68 -4.80 -13.83 -4.51
CA PHE A 68 -6.27 -13.87 -4.44
C PHE A 68 -6.92 -13.43 -5.75
N GLY A 69 -6.44 -12.33 -6.34
CA GLY A 69 -6.95 -11.82 -7.60
C GLY A 69 -6.89 -12.86 -8.73
N LYS A 70 -5.76 -13.57 -8.87
CA LYS A 70 -5.60 -14.67 -9.85
C LYS A 70 -6.47 -15.89 -9.57
N GLY A 71 -6.90 -16.10 -8.32
CA GLY A 71 -7.85 -17.15 -7.97
C GLY A 71 -9.28 -16.82 -8.41
N ILE A 72 -9.58 -15.53 -8.62
CA ILE A 72 -10.92 -15.03 -9.00
C ILE A 72 -10.99 -14.75 -10.49
N PHE A 73 -9.95 -14.14 -11.06
CA PHE A 73 -9.89 -13.70 -12.46
C PHE A 73 -8.79 -14.43 -13.22
N GLU A 74 -9.12 -14.95 -14.40
CA GLU A 74 -8.14 -15.55 -15.32
C GLU A 74 -7.22 -14.51 -15.95
N ARG A 75 -7.72 -13.28 -16.15
CA ARG A 75 -7.02 -12.15 -16.74
C ARG A 75 -7.58 -10.82 -16.23
N PHE A 76 -6.75 -9.78 -16.29
CA PHE A 76 -7.05 -8.44 -15.81
C PHE A 76 -7.10 -7.36 -16.91
N ASP A 77 -6.69 -7.70 -18.14
CA ASP A 77 -6.65 -6.79 -19.29
C ASP A 77 -8.04 -6.32 -19.75
N ASP A 78 -9.08 -7.10 -19.46
CA ASP A 78 -10.49 -6.79 -19.72
C ASP A 78 -11.24 -6.26 -18.49
N LYS A 79 -10.54 -5.96 -17.39
CA LYS A 79 -11.14 -5.48 -16.13
C LYS A 79 -10.99 -3.97 -15.96
N THR A 80 -12.00 -3.37 -15.35
CA THR A 80 -12.00 -1.98 -14.89
C THR A 80 -11.66 -1.95 -13.40
N VAL A 81 -10.49 -1.38 -13.08
CA VAL A 81 -10.05 -1.19 -11.70
C VAL A 81 -10.43 0.22 -11.25
N LEU A 82 -11.20 0.31 -10.17
CA LEU A 82 -11.47 1.54 -9.46
C LEU A 82 -10.58 1.64 -8.22
N ILE A 83 -9.85 2.75 -8.12
CA ILE A 83 -9.08 3.13 -6.95
C ILE A 83 -9.82 4.26 -6.23
N ILE A 84 -10.12 4.05 -4.95
CA ILE A 84 -10.71 5.03 -4.05
C ILE A 84 -9.61 5.49 -3.10
N GLY A 85 -9.19 6.74 -3.23
CA GLY A 85 -8.06 7.30 -2.50
C GLY A 85 -6.79 7.40 -3.34
N ALA A 86 -5.73 7.95 -2.74
CA ALA A 86 -4.44 8.15 -3.41
C ALA A 86 -3.26 8.03 -2.45
N GLY A 87 -3.31 7.05 -1.54
CA GLY A 87 -2.26 6.77 -0.57
C GLY A 87 -1.20 5.78 -1.07
N GLU A 88 -0.20 5.53 -0.25
CA GLU A 88 0.91 4.60 -0.55
C GLU A 88 0.42 3.19 -0.92
N MET A 89 -0.57 2.66 -0.20
CA MET A 89 -1.14 1.34 -0.51
C MET A 89 -1.85 1.31 -1.87
N ALA A 90 -2.47 2.41 -2.29
CA ALA A 90 -3.11 2.50 -3.61
C ALA A 90 -2.06 2.50 -4.72
N GLU A 91 -0.96 3.22 -4.55
CA GLU A 91 0.18 3.19 -5.47
C GLU A 91 0.82 1.80 -5.57
N GLU A 92 1.01 1.16 -4.42
CA GLU A 92 1.61 -0.17 -4.37
C GLU A 92 0.69 -1.21 -5.04
N THR A 93 -0.61 -1.18 -4.77
CA THR A 93 -1.60 -2.07 -5.42
C THR A 93 -1.67 -1.85 -6.93
N LEU A 94 -1.61 -0.60 -7.39
CA LEU A 94 -1.56 -0.28 -8.81
C LEU A 94 -0.32 -0.82 -9.51
N THR A 95 0.82 -0.88 -8.81
CA THR A 95 2.06 -1.48 -9.34
C THR A 95 1.80 -2.94 -9.73
N TYR A 96 1.26 -3.72 -8.79
CA TYR A 96 0.97 -5.13 -9.03
C TYR A 96 -0.15 -5.33 -10.04
N LEU A 97 -1.21 -4.52 -10.02
CA LEU A 97 -2.29 -4.60 -11.00
C LEU A 97 -1.82 -4.27 -12.43
N LYS A 98 -0.87 -3.34 -12.58
CA LYS A 98 -0.24 -3.07 -13.87
C LYS A 98 0.62 -4.23 -14.35
N ASP A 99 1.38 -4.85 -13.46
CA ASP A 99 2.17 -6.04 -13.79
C ASP A 99 1.29 -7.21 -14.25
N GLU A 100 0.04 -7.29 -13.75
CA GLU A 100 -0.97 -8.25 -14.21
C GLU A 100 -1.74 -7.83 -15.48
N GLY A 101 -1.40 -6.68 -16.07
CA GLY A 101 -1.92 -6.25 -17.37
C GLY A 101 -3.19 -5.42 -17.33
N VAL A 102 -3.59 -4.85 -16.18
CA VAL A 102 -4.75 -3.95 -16.12
C VAL A 102 -4.59 -2.76 -17.08
N ILE A 103 -5.59 -2.59 -17.95
CA ILE A 103 -5.63 -1.50 -18.92
C ILE A 103 -6.45 -0.32 -18.37
N LYS A 104 -7.66 -0.59 -17.87
CA LYS A 104 -8.60 0.45 -17.44
C LYS A 104 -8.47 0.71 -15.94
N ILE A 105 -7.93 1.88 -15.60
CA ILE A 105 -7.81 2.36 -14.22
C ILE A 105 -8.59 3.65 -14.08
N VAL A 106 -9.49 3.68 -13.11
CA VAL A 106 -10.23 4.87 -12.70
C VAL A 106 -9.81 5.21 -11.28
N VAL A 107 -9.46 6.47 -11.02
CA VAL A 107 -9.05 6.94 -9.69
C VAL A 107 -10.04 8.00 -9.23
N VAL A 108 -10.59 7.79 -8.04
CA VAL A 108 -11.48 8.72 -7.35
C VAL A 108 -10.86 9.09 -6.01
N ASN A 109 -10.84 10.37 -5.66
CA ASN A 109 -10.35 10.83 -4.36
C ASN A 109 -11.08 12.10 -3.92
N ARG A 110 -11.17 12.35 -2.61
CA ARG A 110 -11.77 13.58 -2.05
C ARG A 110 -11.13 14.85 -2.60
N SER A 111 -9.82 14.79 -2.90
CA SER A 111 -9.13 15.81 -3.68
C SER A 111 -8.94 15.32 -5.10
N LEU A 112 -9.62 15.97 -6.05
CA LEU A 112 -9.50 15.67 -7.48
C LEU A 112 -8.04 15.81 -7.96
N GLU A 113 -7.29 16.79 -7.44
CA GLU A 113 -5.88 16.98 -7.78
C GLU A 113 -5.04 15.74 -7.44
N ASN A 114 -5.29 15.11 -6.29
CA ASN A 114 -4.60 13.90 -5.88
C ASN A 114 -4.99 12.70 -6.76
N ALA A 115 -6.26 12.60 -7.16
CA ALA A 115 -6.70 11.59 -8.13
C ALA A 115 -6.00 11.77 -9.48
N GLN A 116 -5.92 13.00 -9.98
CA GLN A 116 -5.23 13.33 -11.24
C GLN A 116 -3.74 13.00 -11.21
N LYS A 117 -3.05 13.32 -10.09
CA LYS A 117 -1.64 12.97 -9.91
C LYS A 117 -1.42 11.46 -9.97
N LEU A 118 -2.24 10.69 -9.26
CA LEU A 118 -2.11 9.24 -9.24
C LEU A 118 -2.46 8.63 -10.60
N ALA A 119 -3.60 9.01 -11.17
CA ALA A 119 -4.04 8.55 -12.49
C ALA A 119 -2.98 8.85 -13.57
N GLY A 120 -2.42 10.07 -13.57
CA GLY A 120 -1.39 10.47 -14.52
C GLY A 120 -0.10 9.64 -14.43
N ARG A 121 0.29 9.21 -13.22
CA ARG A 121 1.46 8.31 -13.04
C ARG A 121 1.24 6.91 -13.59
N TRP A 122 -0.01 6.44 -13.58
CA TRP A 122 -0.37 5.05 -13.91
C TRP A 122 -1.14 4.90 -15.22
N GLY A 123 -1.30 5.99 -15.98
CA GLY A 123 -2.05 6.00 -17.25
C GLY A 123 -3.54 5.68 -17.06
N GLY A 124 -4.12 6.12 -15.94
CA GLY A 124 -5.55 5.99 -15.65
C GLY A 124 -6.32 7.29 -15.89
N GLU A 125 -7.62 7.23 -15.63
CA GLU A 125 -8.54 8.36 -15.65
C GLU A 125 -8.86 8.80 -14.21
N ALA A 126 -8.77 10.09 -13.93
CA ALA A 126 -9.23 10.64 -12.65
C ALA A 126 -10.68 11.12 -12.79
N ARG A 127 -11.53 10.73 -11.84
CA ARG A 127 -12.93 11.18 -11.76
C ARG A 127 -13.19 11.97 -10.48
N PRO A 128 -14.11 12.95 -10.51
CA PRO A 128 -14.58 13.62 -9.30
C PRO A 128 -15.14 12.64 -8.26
N PHE A 129 -15.10 13.01 -6.98
CA PHE A 129 -15.62 12.14 -5.92
C PHE A 129 -17.13 11.98 -5.98
N GLU A 130 -17.81 12.94 -6.60
CA GLU A 130 -19.24 12.94 -6.87
C GLU A 130 -19.65 11.81 -7.83
N ASP A 131 -18.75 11.38 -8.72
CA ASP A 131 -18.99 10.29 -9.68
C ASP A 131 -18.76 8.89 -9.06
N LEU A 132 -18.48 8.80 -7.75
CA LEU A 132 -18.11 7.55 -7.09
C LEU A 132 -19.16 6.45 -7.31
N GLU A 133 -20.44 6.76 -7.20
CA GLU A 133 -21.52 5.77 -7.39
C GLU A 133 -21.52 5.17 -8.80
N GLU A 134 -21.35 6.01 -9.83
CA GLU A 134 -21.27 5.55 -11.23
C GLU A 134 -20.02 4.68 -11.44
N CYS A 135 -18.89 5.10 -10.87
CA CYS A 135 -17.63 4.37 -10.95
C CYS A 135 -17.73 3.00 -10.25
N LEU A 136 -18.41 2.92 -9.10
CA LEU A 136 -18.64 1.68 -8.37
C LEU A 136 -19.45 0.67 -9.18
N VAL A 137 -20.46 1.14 -9.92
CA VAL A 137 -21.29 0.29 -10.79
C VAL A 137 -20.49 -0.26 -11.98
N ALA A 138 -19.54 0.52 -12.50
CA ALA A 138 -18.73 0.16 -13.66
C ALA A 138 -17.46 -0.67 -13.33
N ALA A 139 -17.09 -0.77 -12.05
CA ALA A 139 -15.84 -1.41 -11.63
C ALA A 139 -15.98 -2.93 -11.49
N ASP A 140 -14.97 -3.67 -11.98
CA ASP A 140 -14.83 -5.11 -11.74
C ASP A 140 -14.01 -5.39 -10.48
N VAL A 141 -13.07 -4.49 -10.17
CA VAL A 141 -12.17 -4.57 -9.01
C VAL A 141 -12.13 -3.20 -8.33
N ILE A 142 -12.28 -3.18 -7.01
CA ILE A 142 -12.23 -1.97 -6.20
C ILE A 142 -11.08 -2.09 -5.20
N VAL A 143 -10.25 -1.05 -5.15
CA VAL A 143 -9.21 -0.85 -4.13
C VAL A 143 -9.55 0.42 -3.37
N SER A 144 -9.67 0.36 -2.04
CA SER A 144 -10.06 1.49 -1.19
C SER A 144 -9.22 1.59 0.07
#